data_AF-A0A961JE87-F1
#
_entry.id   AF-A0A961JE87-F1
#
_cell.length_a   1.000
_cell.length_b   1.000
_cell.length_c   1.000
_cell.angle_alpha   90.00
_cell.angle_beta   90.00
_cell.angle_gamma   90.00
#
_symmetry.space_group_name_H-M   'P 1'
#
loop_
_entity.id
_entity.type
_entity.pdbx_description
1 polymer ?
#
loop_
_entity_poly.entity_id
_entity_poly.type
_entity_poly.pdbx_seq_one_letter_code
_entity_poly.pdbx_strand_id
1 'polypeptide(L)'
;MANDMDFNGADTQDAAFDLIPANTLVRVTLTVRPGGAGPEGWLTQSKTSPAQYLNTEAIVMEGPYARRRIFTRIGFRGKNAGGPGEDSYGNRGRALIRGILESSRGVRSDDQSEPARAARMIRSLGELSGLEFVARIGIERDKDKAEDSGRNAIKAALGPDNADYARVMGRVPQPGLGIGTGAPRLAEPGHGQSAPAANPAAPFWAR
;
A
#
# COMPACT_ATOMS: atom_id res chain seq x y z
N MET A 1 -21.61 -0.11 -38.76
CA MET A 1 -20.21 0.18 -38.38
C MET A 1 -19.88 -0.77 -37.27
N ALA A 2 -18.99 -1.73 -37.49
CA ALA A 2 -18.64 -2.71 -36.47
C ALA A 2 -17.96 -1.96 -35.33
N ASN A 3 -18.54 -2.02 -34.13
CA ASN A 3 -17.85 -1.59 -32.92
C ASN A 3 -16.63 -2.49 -32.79
N ASP A 4 -15.47 -1.86 -32.90
CA ASP A 4 -14.17 -2.50 -32.92
C ASP A 4 -13.98 -3.29 -31.61
N MET A 5 -13.92 -4.61 -31.73
CA MET A 5 -13.51 -5.52 -30.67
C MET A 5 -11.97 -5.55 -30.62
N ASP A 6 -11.36 -4.38 -30.41
CA ASP A 6 -9.92 -4.23 -30.32
C ASP A 6 -9.44 -4.57 -28.90
N PHE A 7 -8.73 -5.69 -28.79
CA PHE A 7 -8.18 -6.20 -27.53
C PHE A 7 -6.65 -6.05 -27.45
N ASN A 8 -6.02 -5.31 -28.36
CA ASN A 8 -4.55 -5.16 -28.37
C ASN A 8 -4.00 -4.38 -27.15
N GLY A 9 -4.86 -3.66 -26.43
CA GLY A 9 -4.54 -3.03 -25.13
C GLY A 9 -4.87 -3.89 -23.91
N ALA A 10 -5.36 -5.12 -24.07
CA ALA A 10 -5.71 -5.99 -22.96
C ALA A 10 -4.45 -6.56 -22.30
N ASP A 11 -4.43 -6.61 -20.97
CA ASP A 11 -3.38 -7.30 -20.22
C ASP A 11 -3.36 -8.80 -20.58
N THR A 12 -2.16 -9.40 -20.66
CA THR A 12 -2.01 -10.85 -20.88
C THR A 12 -2.65 -11.63 -19.72
N GLN A 13 -3.34 -12.72 -20.03
CA GLN A 13 -4.08 -13.53 -19.05
C GLN A 13 -3.18 -14.05 -17.91
N ASP A 14 -1.91 -14.35 -18.19
CA ASP A 14 -0.96 -15.01 -17.29
C ASP A 14 -0.56 -14.19 -16.06
N ALA A 15 -0.38 -12.87 -16.20
CA ALA A 15 0.02 -11.99 -15.09
C ALA A 15 -1.02 -11.97 -13.94
N ALA A 16 -2.25 -12.40 -14.22
CA ALA A 16 -3.31 -12.50 -13.24
C ALA A 16 -3.18 -13.73 -12.32
N PHE A 17 -2.42 -14.76 -12.70
CA PHE A 17 -2.35 -16.02 -11.96
C PHE A 17 -1.14 -16.13 -11.05
N ASP A 18 -0.04 -15.42 -11.36
CA ASP A 18 1.17 -15.48 -10.56
C ASP A 18 1.00 -14.84 -9.17
N LEU A 19 1.46 -15.54 -8.14
CA LEU A 19 1.45 -15.03 -6.78
C LEU A 19 2.44 -13.88 -6.63
N ILE A 20 1.99 -12.80 -6.00
CA ILE A 20 2.89 -11.76 -5.51
C ILE A 20 3.86 -12.40 -4.51
N PRO A 21 5.18 -12.21 -4.64
CA PRO A 21 6.16 -12.80 -3.72
C PRO A 21 5.87 -12.42 -2.26
N ALA A 22 6.13 -13.35 -1.34
CA ALA A 22 5.98 -13.08 0.08
C ALA A 22 6.92 -11.94 0.54
N ASN A 23 6.48 -11.18 1.54
CA ASN A 23 7.13 -9.98 2.07
C ASN A 23 7.17 -8.77 1.13
N THR A 24 6.52 -8.83 -0.04
CA THR A 24 6.35 -7.66 -0.91
C THR A 24 5.56 -6.58 -0.18
N LEU A 25 6.05 -5.33 -0.27
CA LEU A 25 5.37 -4.14 0.25
C LEU A 25 4.67 -3.41 -0.89
N VAL A 26 3.39 -3.13 -0.72
CA VAL A 26 2.56 -2.44 -1.72
C VAL A 26 1.62 -1.44 -1.04
N ARG A 27 1.34 -0.32 -1.73
CA ARG A 27 0.22 0.56 -1.36
C ARG A 27 -1.07 -0.04 -1.90
N VAL A 28 -2.06 -0.20 -1.04
CA VAL A 28 -3.35 -0.81 -1.39
C VAL A 28 -4.51 0.05 -0.91
N THR A 29 -5.64 -0.02 -1.61
CA THR A 29 -6.93 0.48 -1.12
C THR A 29 -7.79 -0.71 -0.67
N LEU A 30 -8.35 -0.62 0.53
CA LEU A 30 -9.15 -1.67 1.14
C LEU A 30 -10.65 -1.51 0.83
N THR A 31 -11.34 -2.63 0.68
CA THR A 31 -12.80 -2.72 0.66
C THR A 31 -13.23 -3.84 1.60
N VAL A 32 -14.16 -3.54 2.51
CA VAL A 32 -14.82 -4.56 3.34
C VAL A 32 -16.05 -5.06 2.60
N ARG A 33 -16.13 -6.38 2.39
CA ARG A 33 -17.30 -7.00 1.79
C ARG A 33 -18.25 -7.45 2.90
N PRO A 34 -19.52 -6.98 2.90
CA PRO A 34 -20.48 -7.36 3.93
C PRO A 34 -20.76 -8.87 3.88
N GLY A 35 -20.84 -9.49 5.06
CA GLY A 35 -21.09 -10.92 5.21
C GLY A 35 -22.43 -11.24 5.85
N GLY A 36 -23.20 -10.24 6.27
CA GLY A 36 -24.53 -10.39 6.86
C GLY A 36 -24.53 -10.75 8.35
N ALA A 37 -23.38 -10.79 9.01
CA ALA A 37 -23.26 -11.09 10.44
C ALA A 37 -22.65 -9.92 11.23
N GLY A 38 -22.80 -9.98 12.56
CA GLY A 38 -22.25 -8.99 13.47
C GLY A 38 -22.92 -7.61 13.39
N PRO A 39 -22.36 -6.61 14.09
CA PRO A 39 -22.85 -5.24 14.02
C PRO A 39 -22.87 -4.73 12.57
N GLU A 40 -24.01 -4.19 12.15
CA GLU A 40 -24.21 -3.58 10.82
C GLU A 40 -23.99 -4.53 9.62
N GLY A 41 -23.87 -5.85 9.85
CA GLY A 41 -23.77 -6.85 8.79
C GLY A 41 -22.39 -6.95 8.11
N TRP A 42 -21.36 -6.30 8.65
CA TRP A 42 -20.01 -6.29 8.04
C TRP A 42 -19.24 -7.61 8.21
N LEU A 43 -19.56 -8.41 9.23
CA LEU A 43 -18.84 -9.66 9.49
C LEU A 43 -19.39 -10.80 8.65
N THR A 44 -18.54 -11.78 8.39
CA THR A 44 -18.90 -13.08 7.83
C THR A 44 -18.76 -14.15 8.89
N GLN A 45 -19.80 -14.98 9.05
CA GLN A 45 -19.76 -16.17 9.89
C GLN A 45 -19.00 -17.31 9.18
N SER A 46 -18.10 -17.99 9.88
CA SER A 46 -17.45 -19.19 9.35
C SER A 46 -18.46 -20.33 9.14
N LYS A 47 -18.31 -21.08 8.05
CA LYS A 47 -19.21 -22.21 7.71
C LYS A 47 -19.02 -23.43 8.61
N THR A 48 -17.86 -23.57 9.23
CA THR A 48 -17.46 -24.78 9.97
C THR A 48 -17.24 -24.53 11.46
N SER A 49 -17.44 -23.30 11.93
CA SER A 49 -17.19 -22.92 13.33
C SER A 49 -17.94 -21.65 13.72
N PRO A 50 -18.08 -21.35 15.03
CA PRO A 50 -18.66 -20.08 15.49
C PRO A 50 -17.76 -18.86 15.24
N ALA A 51 -16.58 -19.01 14.63
CA ALA A 51 -15.68 -17.89 14.34
C ALA A 51 -16.29 -16.87 13.36
N GLN A 52 -15.98 -15.59 13.56
CA GLN A 52 -16.38 -14.47 12.70
C GLN A 52 -15.17 -13.69 12.20
N TYR A 53 -15.26 -13.18 10.98
CA TYR A 53 -14.17 -12.44 10.33
C TYR A 53 -14.69 -11.36 9.38
N LEU A 54 -13.85 -10.36 9.10
CA LEU A 54 -14.05 -9.45 7.98
C LEU A 54 -13.56 -10.11 6.70
N ASN A 55 -14.39 -10.05 5.66
CA ASN A 55 -14.02 -10.49 4.33
C ASN A 55 -13.55 -9.27 3.53
N THR A 56 -12.24 -9.10 3.38
CA THR A 56 -11.70 -7.89 2.76
C THR A 56 -11.10 -8.18 1.39
N GLU A 57 -11.21 -7.19 0.53
CA GLU A 57 -10.59 -7.10 -0.79
C GLU A 57 -9.66 -5.90 -0.78
N ALA A 58 -8.42 -6.07 -1.21
CA ALA A 58 -7.47 -4.98 -1.34
C ALA A 58 -6.96 -4.92 -2.79
N ILE A 59 -6.93 -3.72 -3.36
CA ILE A 59 -6.42 -3.49 -4.71
C ILE A 59 -5.07 -2.79 -4.61
N VAL A 60 -4.06 -3.33 -5.27
CA VAL A 60 -2.74 -2.70 -5.35
C VAL A 60 -2.81 -1.48 -6.26
N MET A 61 -2.35 -0.33 -5.76
CA MET A 61 -2.53 0.95 -6.45
C MET A 61 -1.46 1.23 -7.49
N GLU A 62 -0.21 0.87 -7.21
CA GLU A 62 0.94 1.22 -8.06
C GLU A 62 2.04 0.15 -8.00
N GLY A 63 3.05 0.32 -8.86
CA GLY A 63 4.19 -0.60 -8.96
C GLY A 63 3.91 -1.82 -9.85
N PRO A 64 4.81 -2.82 -9.84
CA PRO A 64 4.77 -3.96 -10.76
C PRO A 64 3.54 -4.86 -10.57
N TYR A 65 2.84 -4.71 -9.45
CA TYR A 65 1.63 -5.47 -9.10
C TYR A 65 0.37 -4.61 -9.13
N ALA A 66 0.39 -3.44 -9.76
CA ALA A 66 -0.76 -2.54 -9.84
C ALA A 66 -2.02 -3.27 -10.37
N ARG A 67 -3.18 -2.89 -9.84
CA ARG A 67 -4.51 -3.48 -10.14
C ARG A 67 -4.67 -4.95 -9.72
N ARG A 68 -3.64 -5.61 -9.13
CA ARG A 68 -3.79 -6.94 -8.54
C ARG A 68 -4.70 -6.86 -7.33
N ARG A 69 -5.53 -7.89 -7.16
CA ARG A 69 -6.55 -7.98 -6.12
C ARG A 69 -6.21 -9.05 -5.11
N ILE A 70 -6.25 -8.69 -3.84
CA ILE A 70 -5.81 -9.52 -2.72
C ILE A 70 -6.97 -9.70 -1.76
N PHE A 71 -7.39 -10.95 -1.56
CA PHE A 71 -8.48 -11.29 -0.65
C PHE A 71 -7.92 -11.74 0.69
N THR A 72 -8.29 -11.05 1.76
CA THR A 72 -7.82 -11.36 3.12
C THR A 72 -9.00 -11.58 4.05
N ARG A 73 -8.89 -12.56 4.95
CA ARG A 73 -9.84 -12.75 6.06
C ARG A 73 -9.20 -12.18 7.32
N ILE A 74 -9.81 -11.15 7.90
CA ILE A 74 -9.32 -10.55 9.14
C ILE A 74 -10.16 -11.07 10.31
N GLY A 75 -9.54 -11.79 11.24
CA GLY A 75 -10.26 -12.40 12.35
C GLY A 75 -10.89 -11.39 13.29
N PHE A 76 -12.19 -11.52 13.55
CA PHE A 76 -12.89 -10.66 14.51
C PHE A 76 -13.15 -11.40 15.83
N ARG A 77 -13.56 -12.66 15.71
CA ARG A 77 -13.83 -13.57 16.82
C ARG A 77 -13.42 -14.98 16.44
N GLY A 78 -12.61 -15.64 17.26
CA GLY A 78 -12.21 -17.03 17.09
C GLY A 78 -13.25 -18.03 17.59
N LYS A 79 -13.05 -19.31 17.24
CA LYS A 79 -13.95 -20.41 17.60
C LYS A 79 -14.11 -20.65 19.10
N ASN A 80 -13.11 -20.25 19.90
CA ASN A 80 -13.06 -20.46 21.36
C ASN A 80 -13.34 -19.16 22.14
N ALA A 81 -13.71 -18.07 21.46
CA ALA A 81 -13.92 -16.78 22.12
C ALA A 81 -15.05 -16.88 23.15
N GLY A 82 -14.71 -16.66 24.44
CA GLY A 82 -15.64 -16.79 25.57
C GLY A 82 -15.50 -18.08 26.38
N GLY A 83 -14.63 -19.02 25.96
CA GLY A 83 -14.22 -20.16 26.78
C GLY A 83 -12.90 -19.89 27.54
N PRO A 84 -12.32 -20.89 28.23
CA PRO A 84 -11.06 -20.76 28.97
C PRO A 84 -9.82 -20.53 28.07
N GLY A 85 -9.99 -20.44 26.75
CA GLY A 85 -8.90 -20.24 25.79
C GLY A 85 -8.87 -18.81 25.22
N GLU A 86 -7.65 -18.28 25.05
CA GLU A 86 -7.44 -16.95 24.46
C GLU A 86 -7.87 -16.91 22.98
N ASP A 87 -8.61 -15.86 22.58
CA ASP A 87 -9.01 -15.61 21.20
C ASP A 87 -7.85 -15.08 20.34
N SER A 88 -6.84 -15.91 20.12
CA SER A 88 -5.67 -15.54 19.30
C SER A 88 -6.03 -15.15 17.86
N TYR A 89 -7.12 -15.68 17.31
CA TYR A 89 -7.60 -15.33 15.96
C TYR A 89 -8.16 -13.91 15.92
N GLY A 90 -9.06 -13.58 16.85
CA GLY A 90 -9.58 -12.22 17.01
C GLY A 90 -8.49 -11.22 17.39
N ASN A 91 -7.55 -11.60 18.27
CA ASN A 91 -6.45 -10.72 18.69
C ASN A 91 -5.53 -10.36 17.53
N ARG A 92 -5.17 -11.33 16.66
CA ARG A 92 -4.40 -11.05 15.44
C ARG A 92 -5.13 -10.13 14.49
N GLY A 93 -6.44 -10.32 14.30
CA GLY A 93 -7.20 -9.43 13.41
C GLY A 93 -7.40 -8.02 13.98
N ARG A 94 -7.59 -7.87 15.29
CA ARG A 94 -7.58 -6.55 15.96
C ARG A 94 -6.25 -5.83 15.78
N ALA A 95 -5.13 -6.54 15.93
CA ALA A 95 -3.80 -5.99 15.67
C ALA A 95 -3.63 -5.54 14.22
N LEU A 96 -4.14 -6.32 13.25
CA LEU A 96 -4.10 -5.94 11.84
C LEU A 96 -4.98 -4.71 11.55
N ILE A 97 -6.21 -4.65 12.07
CA ILE A 97 -7.10 -3.47 11.92
C ILE A 97 -6.43 -2.23 12.49
N ARG A 98 -5.84 -2.34 13.69
CA ARG A 98 -5.06 -1.25 14.29
C ARG A 98 -3.94 -0.79 13.36
N GLY A 99 -3.14 -1.72 12.82
CA GLY A 99 -2.06 -1.39 11.89
C GLY A 99 -2.55 -0.72 10.59
N ILE A 100 -3.72 -1.13 10.07
CA ILE A 100 -4.34 -0.49 8.90
C ILE A 100 -4.71 0.97 9.21
N LEU A 101 -5.34 1.21 10.37
CA LEU A 101 -5.70 2.57 10.81
C LEU A 101 -4.45 3.43 11.03
N GLU A 102 -3.43 2.88 11.68
CA GLU A 102 -2.15 3.56 11.91
C GLU A 102 -1.43 3.91 10.60
N SER A 103 -1.37 2.96 9.67
CA SER A 103 -0.78 3.17 8.35
C SER A 103 -1.55 4.20 7.53
N SER A 104 -2.87 4.05 7.39
CA SER A 104 -3.70 4.97 6.60
C SER A 104 -3.71 6.40 7.14
N ARG A 105 -3.67 6.55 8.47
CA ARG A 105 -3.74 7.86 9.14
C ARG A 105 -2.35 8.43 9.47
N GLY A 106 -1.27 7.71 9.14
CA GLY A 106 0.10 8.14 9.40
C GLY A 106 0.44 8.29 10.88
N VAL A 107 -0.12 7.42 11.73
CA VAL A 107 0.09 7.41 13.17
C VAL A 107 1.12 6.35 13.55
N ARG A 108 2.09 6.75 14.39
CA ARG A 108 3.10 5.83 14.92
C ARG A 108 2.47 4.83 15.90
N SER A 109 2.96 3.61 15.94
CA SER A 109 2.45 2.55 16.81
C SER A 109 2.74 2.80 18.30
N ASP A 110 3.85 3.49 18.61
CA ASP A 110 4.25 3.89 19.96
C ASP A 110 3.55 5.17 20.47
N ASP A 111 2.91 5.95 19.60
CA ASP A 111 2.24 7.20 19.97
C ASP A 111 0.93 6.94 20.75
N GLN A 112 0.92 7.33 22.04
CA GLN A 112 -0.21 7.20 22.95
C GLN A 112 -0.97 8.53 23.19
N SER A 113 -0.67 9.57 22.42
CA SER A 113 -1.35 10.86 22.50
C SER A 113 -2.86 10.73 22.22
N GLU A 114 -3.66 11.65 22.74
CA GLU A 114 -5.11 11.67 22.50
C GLU A 114 -5.47 11.70 21.00
N PRO A 115 -4.79 12.49 20.14
CA PRO A 115 -5.00 12.44 18.70
C PRO A 115 -4.72 11.06 18.10
N ALA A 116 -3.64 10.39 18.51
CA ALA A 116 -3.31 9.05 18.02
C ALA A 116 -4.32 8.00 18.48
N ARG A 117 -4.87 8.13 19.68
CA ARG A 117 -5.95 7.27 20.18
C ARG A 117 -7.23 7.49 19.39
N ALA A 118 -7.61 8.75 19.14
CA ALA A 118 -8.75 9.10 18.29
C ALA A 118 -8.60 8.56 16.87
N ALA A 119 -7.40 8.65 16.30
CA ALA A 119 -7.07 8.11 14.99
C ALA A 119 -7.07 6.57 14.95
N ARG A 120 -7.23 5.84 16.06
CA ARG A 120 -7.44 4.38 16.05
C ARG A 120 -8.89 3.99 16.30
N MET A 121 -9.77 4.96 16.54
CA MET A 121 -11.19 4.72 16.74
C MET A 121 -11.95 4.78 15.40
N ILE A 122 -12.95 3.89 15.29
CA ILE A 122 -13.93 3.82 14.21
C ILE A 122 -15.30 3.60 14.84
N ARG A 123 -16.35 4.14 14.23
CA ARG A 123 -17.76 3.97 14.63
C ARG A 123 -18.39 2.76 13.93
N SER A 124 -17.91 2.42 12.74
CA SER A 124 -18.35 1.25 11.97
C SER A 124 -17.16 0.51 11.35
N LEU A 125 -17.29 -0.82 11.21
CA LEU A 125 -16.31 -1.62 10.45
C LEU A 125 -16.29 -1.26 8.96
N GLY A 126 -17.37 -0.67 8.44
CA GLY A 126 -17.45 -0.14 7.08
C GLY A 126 -16.45 0.98 6.81
N GLU A 127 -16.04 1.74 7.83
CA GLU A 127 -15.06 2.84 7.71
C GLU A 127 -13.65 2.37 7.33
N LEU A 128 -13.39 1.07 7.38
CA LEU A 128 -12.14 0.51 6.85
C LEU A 128 -12.12 0.50 5.31
N SER A 129 -13.28 0.57 4.67
CA SER A 129 -13.37 0.65 3.20
C SER A 129 -12.95 2.03 2.72
N GLY A 130 -12.18 2.06 1.63
CA GLY A 130 -11.59 3.28 1.07
C GLY A 130 -10.28 3.69 1.74
N LEU A 131 -9.85 3.02 2.81
CA LEU A 131 -8.55 3.31 3.42
C LEU A 131 -7.41 2.84 2.50
N GLU A 132 -6.45 3.73 2.31
CA GLU A 132 -5.19 3.43 1.64
C GLU A 132 -4.09 3.21 2.67
N PHE A 133 -3.33 2.13 2.53
CA PHE A 133 -2.28 1.80 3.48
C PHE A 133 -1.16 0.97 2.84
N VAL A 134 -0.02 0.85 3.53
CA VAL A 134 1.09 0.00 3.10
C VAL A 134 0.89 -1.40 3.64
N ALA A 135 0.62 -2.36 2.75
CA ALA A 135 0.44 -3.75 3.08
C ALA A 135 1.71 -4.56 2.83
N ARG A 136 2.03 -5.46 3.77
CA ARG A 136 2.96 -6.58 3.54
C ARG A 136 2.19 -7.79 3.07
N ILE A 137 2.47 -8.23 1.84
CA ILE A 137 1.83 -9.39 1.23
C ILE A 137 2.55 -10.65 1.69
N GLY A 138 1.79 -11.69 2.03
CA GLY A 138 2.28 -13.04 2.22
C GLY A 138 1.51 -14.03 1.37
N ILE A 139 1.91 -15.29 1.47
CA ILE A 139 1.25 -16.41 0.83
C ILE A 139 0.61 -17.26 1.93
N GLU A 140 -0.70 -17.44 1.86
CA GLU A 140 -1.46 -18.38 2.68
C GLU A 140 -1.68 -19.67 1.92
N ARG A 141 -1.15 -20.77 2.42
CA ARG A 141 -1.47 -22.11 1.92
C ARG A 141 -2.61 -22.70 2.73
N ASP A 142 -3.47 -23.44 2.03
CA ASP A 142 -4.44 -24.28 2.71
C ASP A 142 -3.71 -25.43 3.40
N LYS A 143 -4.02 -25.67 4.67
CA LYS A 143 -3.43 -26.77 5.43
C LYS A 143 -3.97 -28.12 4.97
N ASP A 144 -5.18 -28.14 4.44
CA ASP A 144 -5.86 -29.36 3.98
C ASP A 144 -5.51 -29.70 2.52
N LYS A 145 -4.81 -28.81 1.81
CA LYS A 145 -4.29 -29.02 0.45
C LYS A 145 -2.83 -28.59 0.35
N ALA A 146 -1.93 -29.49 0.74
CA ALA A 146 -0.48 -29.23 0.75
C ALA A 146 0.11 -28.93 -0.63
N GLU A 147 -0.52 -29.40 -1.71
CA GLU A 147 -0.10 -29.16 -3.10
C GLU A 147 -0.55 -27.79 -3.64
N ASP A 148 -1.38 -27.05 -2.90
CA ASP A 148 -1.82 -25.71 -3.30
C ASP A 148 -0.67 -24.70 -3.16
N SER A 149 -0.35 -24.00 -4.25
CA SER A 149 0.66 -22.93 -4.27
C SER A 149 0.36 -21.82 -3.25
N GLY A 150 -0.87 -21.75 -2.76
CA GLY A 150 -1.37 -20.77 -1.82
C GLY A 150 -2.03 -19.59 -2.54
N ARG A 151 -2.49 -18.64 -1.74
CA ARG A 151 -3.08 -17.38 -2.21
C ARG A 151 -2.42 -16.20 -1.53
N ASN A 152 -2.38 -15.06 -2.20
CA ASN A 152 -1.93 -13.83 -1.57
C ASN A 152 -2.90 -13.36 -0.49
N ALA A 153 -2.34 -12.93 0.64
CA ALA A 153 -3.08 -12.33 1.75
C ALA A 153 -2.24 -11.23 2.41
N ILE A 154 -2.91 -10.24 3.00
CA ILE A 154 -2.26 -9.20 3.78
C ILE A 154 -1.85 -9.80 5.13
N LYS A 155 -0.55 -9.76 5.45
CA LYS A 155 -0.01 -10.28 6.72
C LYS A 155 0.23 -9.22 7.77
N ALA A 156 0.54 -8.00 7.33
CA ALA A 156 0.73 -6.85 8.21
C ALA A 156 0.45 -5.56 7.43
N ALA A 157 0.08 -4.52 8.17
CA ALA A 157 0.08 -3.15 7.68
C ALA A 157 1.27 -2.41 8.31
N LEU A 158 1.99 -1.63 7.52
CA LEU A 158 3.19 -0.90 7.96
C LEU A 158 2.81 0.54 8.24
N GLY A 159 3.08 1.00 9.46
CA GLY A 159 2.95 2.41 9.84
C GLY A 159 4.23 3.22 9.60
N PRO A 160 4.22 4.51 9.98
CA PRO A 160 5.36 5.44 9.87
C PRO A 160 6.65 5.01 10.56
N ASP A 161 6.59 4.04 11.47
CA ASP A 161 7.76 3.51 12.18
C ASP A 161 8.68 2.69 11.27
N ASN A 162 8.20 2.27 10.10
CA ASN A 162 8.97 1.49 9.15
C ASN A 162 9.65 2.40 8.11
N ALA A 163 10.95 2.17 7.85
CA ALA A 163 11.74 2.96 6.90
C ALA A 163 11.17 2.95 5.47
N ASP A 164 10.52 1.87 5.05
CA ASP A 164 9.95 1.75 3.70
C ASP A 164 8.57 2.39 3.58
N TYR A 165 7.91 2.74 4.70
CA TYR A 165 6.54 3.27 4.67
C TYR A 165 6.42 4.55 3.84
N ALA A 166 7.29 5.53 4.08
CA ALA A 166 7.22 6.81 3.37
C ALA A 166 7.48 6.66 1.87
N ARG A 167 8.39 5.75 1.51
CA ARG A 167 8.71 5.42 0.11
C ARG A 167 7.53 4.76 -0.59
N VAL A 168 6.87 3.78 0.04
CA VAL A 168 5.74 3.04 -0.55
C VAL A 168 4.45 3.87 -0.54
N MET A 169 4.27 4.77 0.43
CA MET A 169 3.14 5.71 0.40
C MET A 169 3.27 6.80 -0.68
N GLY A 170 4.42 6.91 -1.36
CA GLY A 170 4.69 7.98 -2.32
C GLY A 170 4.96 9.35 -1.66
N ARG A 171 5.34 9.36 -0.37
CA ARG A 171 5.66 10.57 0.39
C ARG A 171 7.12 11.01 0.25
N VAL A 172 7.95 10.19 -0.38
CA VAL A 172 9.31 10.55 -0.79
C VAL A 172 9.28 10.69 -2.32
N PRO A 173 9.71 11.83 -2.89
CA PRO A 173 9.94 11.91 -4.33
C PRO A 173 10.91 10.79 -4.70
N GLN A 174 10.48 9.86 -5.56
CA GLN A 174 11.46 8.98 -6.19
C GLN A 174 12.48 9.90 -6.87
N PRO A 175 13.80 9.72 -6.62
CA PRO A 175 14.76 10.28 -7.53
C PRO A 175 14.40 9.72 -8.89
N GLY A 176 13.94 10.59 -9.80
CA GLY A 176 13.66 10.20 -11.16
C GLY A 176 14.88 9.45 -11.66
N LEU A 177 14.67 8.23 -12.18
CA LEU A 177 15.67 7.58 -13.00
C LEU A 177 15.90 8.50 -14.18
N GLY A 178 16.88 9.39 -14.02
CA GLY A 178 17.40 10.22 -15.08
C GLY A 178 17.98 9.28 -16.11
N ILE A 179 17.21 9.03 -17.17
CA ILE A 179 17.75 8.52 -18.42
C ILE A 179 18.58 9.68 -18.97
N GLY A 180 19.84 9.74 -18.54
CA GLY A 180 20.84 10.63 -19.10
C GLY A 180 21.10 10.21 -20.54
N THR A 181 20.53 10.94 -21.49
CA THR A 181 21.09 11.03 -22.83
C THR A 181 22.22 12.07 -22.78
N GLY A 182 23.43 11.58 -22.51
CA GLY A 182 24.63 12.39 -22.61
C GLY A 182 24.84 12.89 -24.04
N ALA A 183 24.98 14.20 -24.19
CA ALA A 183 25.76 14.79 -25.27
C ALA A 183 27.02 15.40 -24.63
N PRO A 184 28.24 15.02 -25.03
CA PRO A 184 29.44 15.53 -24.41
C PRO A 184 29.70 16.94 -24.94
N ARG A 185 29.89 17.90 -24.04
CA ARG A 185 30.60 19.14 -24.37
C ARG A 185 31.81 19.25 -23.45
N LEU A 186 32.97 19.12 -24.10
CA LEU A 186 34.30 19.29 -23.52
C LEU A 186 34.42 20.69 -22.90
N ALA A 187 35.00 20.74 -21.72
CA ALA A 187 35.32 21.96 -20.99
C ALA A 187 36.62 22.59 -21.52
N GLU A 188 36.71 23.91 -21.46
CA GLU A 188 37.98 24.65 -21.45
C GLU A 188 38.01 25.64 -20.27
N PRO A 189 39.21 26.00 -19.76
CA PRO A 189 39.42 26.32 -18.35
C PRO A 189 39.68 27.83 -18.07
N GLY A 190 39.46 28.26 -16.82
CA GLY A 190 40.29 29.32 -16.21
C GLY A 190 39.59 30.39 -15.37
N HIS A 191 39.82 30.31 -14.05
CA HIS A 191 40.15 31.40 -13.10
C HIS A 191 39.34 32.72 -13.07
N GLY A 192 38.62 32.92 -11.94
CA GLY A 192 38.96 33.97 -10.95
C GLY A 192 38.45 35.41 -11.14
N GLN A 193 37.58 35.80 -10.19
CA GLN A 193 37.54 37.09 -9.45
C GLN A 193 36.91 38.38 -10.07
N SER A 194 35.91 38.89 -9.31
CA SER A 194 35.70 40.29 -8.83
C SER A 194 35.42 41.49 -9.77
N ALA A 195 34.16 41.95 -9.74
CA ALA A 195 33.66 43.35 -9.60
C ALA A 195 34.16 44.48 -10.58
N PRO A 196 33.62 45.72 -10.53
CA PRO A 196 32.69 46.23 -11.56
C PRO A 196 33.15 47.49 -12.34
N ALA A 197 32.34 47.85 -13.34
CA ALA A 197 32.14 49.17 -13.98
C ALA A 197 33.29 49.84 -14.77
N ALA A 198 33.05 50.07 -16.07
CA ALA A 198 33.09 51.39 -16.74
C ALA A 198 33.01 51.25 -18.27
N ASN A 199 31.99 51.86 -18.89
CA ASN A 199 32.08 52.40 -20.26
C ASN A 199 32.85 53.73 -20.15
N PRO A 200 33.67 54.17 -21.13
CA PRO A 200 33.16 54.54 -22.46
C PRO A 200 34.16 54.41 -23.64
N ALA A 201 33.67 54.38 -24.88
CA ALA A 201 34.12 55.21 -26.03
C ALA A 201 33.72 54.56 -27.37
N ALA A 202 33.07 55.36 -28.22
CA ALA A 202 32.62 55.00 -29.56
C ALA A 202 33.78 54.96 -30.59
N PRO A 203 33.58 54.34 -31.78
CA PRO A 203 34.66 54.01 -32.72
C PRO A 203 35.11 55.15 -33.64
N PHE A 204 36.24 54.90 -34.28
CA PHE A 204 37.16 55.79 -35.00
C PHE A 204 36.67 56.47 -36.31
N TRP A 205 35.37 56.42 -36.65
CA TRP A 205 34.81 57.14 -37.82
C TRP A 205 34.27 58.53 -37.48
N ALA A 206 34.40 58.96 -36.21
CA ALA A 206 34.42 60.36 -35.83
C ALA A 206 35.87 60.87 -35.79
N ARG A 207 36.47 61.07 -36.96
CA ARG A 207 37.56 62.01 -37.24
C ARG A 207 37.49 62.46 -38.70
#